data_AF-A0A4U0SPW3-F1
#
_entry.id   AF-A0A4U0SPW3-F1
#
_cell.length_a   1.000
_cell.length_b   1.000
_cell.length_c   1.000
_cell.angle_alpha   90.00
_cell.angle_beta   90.00
_cell.angle_gamma   90.00
#
_symmetry.space_group_name_H-M   'P 1'
#
loop_
_entity.id
_entity.type
_entity.pdbx_description
1 polymer ?
#
loop_
_entity_poly.entity_id
_entity_poly.type
_entity_poly.pdbx_seq_one_letter_code
_entity_poly.pdbx_strand_id
1 'polypeptide(L)'
;MAGQAHYTSAPPRPEGGQGGFQFTAVSAGARDALTALRPMLVYVPPPGAPSRPGPADLAAFPVSFGYDLVEGAGVLALCRYVGQDYTGRYGNYFGQAVLASPEELVGVRPVELWGAPLWASAPVLDGRELPEVGELRTNSAVSPDRVRGLFRKTDAAGVQLLRYLLEAVLEALDGGPGVFLVAAETETVVDWLAAVSFALPAPLAAKLTFTTYTDRPRDARQHIVGTVPEAWERGAAGRGPAFLLDRLAQEGGSERRDRVSRAPRVLARAWAEDDLDLFDTLADIWDSVPAAGAAKPGGAQPWPQPTRGRFAGSAGAPVGWDDGGPGCPASPDGGVVRLRAACALVALARGGLSHEPLGPAERRALETLLDRFAGRGELLPESVHQGLSEGPPGVDSALAARLMAVSADYRDTARALIVGDLEAGELPGGPPDPALSPLAQFVNGAVALRGTGIAPAKVRDAAANWLLKRPAPLGDVLARLLPDGARPSPVGLTEPFRKAVLSGLLGALESSATLRRATLDTHTCELLVRFPPDPLGVPEGADPWSEAPRTAARVLNFGTGDDRVRRREAGLRLLRLYQRGLLTDVEAYDAVRDMVMPGPPPAPPPAPAGASAEEPEHRGERGGFWRRGRPGAE
;
A
#
# COMPACT_ATOMS: atom_id res chain seq x y z
N MET A 1 30.61 -13.97 4.83
CA MET A 1 31.73 -13.70 3.92
C MET A 1 31.35 -14.28 2.56
N ALA A 2 31.48 -13.49 1.50
CA ALA A 2 30.95 -13.83 0.18
C ALA A 2 31.89 -14.76 -0.58
N GLY A 3 31.32 -15.74 -1.27
CA GLY A 3 32.05 -16.70 -2.11
C GLY A 3 32.64 -16.04 -3.36
N GLN A 4 33.75 -16.54 -3.89
CA GLN A 4 34.25 -16.12 -5.20
C GLN A 4 34.90 -17.24 -6.02
N ALA A 5 34.88 -17.07 -7.35
CA ALA A 5 35.46 -18.01 -8.30
C ALA A 5 36.07 -17.29 -9.50
N HIS A 6 37.21 -17.79 -9.98
CA HIS A 6 37.91 -17.33 -11.19
C HIS A 6 37.72 -18.33 -12.32
N TYR A 7 37.38 -17.85 -13.52
CA TYR A 7 37.14 -18.66 -14.72
C TYR A 7 37.91 -18.07 -15.92
N THR A 8 38.73 -18.90 -16.56
CA THR A 8 39.53 -18.52 -17.73
C THR A 8 39.99 -19.78 -18.49
N SER A 9 40.55 -19.62 -19.68
CA SER A 9 41.34 -20.68 -20.31
C SER A 9 42.65 -20.88 -19.55
N ALA A 10 42.96 -22.13 -19.16
CA ALA A 10 44.14 -22.50 -18.40
C ALA A 10 44.73 -23.85 -18.85
N PRO A 11 46.04 -24.08 -18.65
CA PRO A 11 46.68 -25.35 -19.00
C PRO A 11 46.07 -26.53 -18.23
N PRO A 12 46.30 -27.77 -18.70
CA PRO A 12 45.98 -28.96 -17.93
C PRO A 12 46.58 -28.89 -16.52
N ARG A 13 45.83 -29.32 -15.52
CA ARG A 13 46.36 -29.40 -14.15
C ARG A 13 47.38 -30.53 -14.03
N PRO A 14 48.40 -30.41 -13.17
CA PRO A 14 49.39 -31.46 -12.94
C PRO A 14 48.77 -32.80 -12.50
N GLU A 15 47.64 -32.73 -11.79
CA GLU A 15 46.88 -33.88 -11.28
C GLU A 15 46.06 -34.61 -12.36
N GLY A 16 46.13 -34.15 -13.62
CA GLY A 16 45.36 -34.65 -14.75
C GLY A 16 44.18 -33.73 -15.12
N GLY A 17 43.76 -33.78 -16.39
CA GLY A 17 42.65 -32.99 -16.94
C GLY A 17 42.90 -32.49 -18.35
N GLN A 18 41.86 -32.00 -19.02
CA GLN A 18 41.99 -31.28 -20.30
C GLN A 18 42.20 -29.78 -20.02
N GLY A 19 43.11 -29.16 -20.78
CA GLY A 19 43.24 -27.71 -20.77
C GLY A 19 42.06 -27.02 -21.47
N GLY A 20 41.92 -25.72 -21.26
CA GLY A 20 40.83 -24.91 -21.79
C GLY A 20 40.08 -24.14 -20.70
N PHE A 21 38.85 -23.70 -21.01
CA PHE A 21 38.03 -22.91 -20.11
C PHE A 21 37.56 -23.72 -18.91
N GLN A 22 37.97 -23.30 -17.72
CA GLN A 22 37.65 -23.95 -16.45
C GLN A 22 37.71 -22.95 -15.30
N PHE A 23 37.16 -23.34 -14.15
CA PHE A 23 37.42 -22.63 -12.90
C PHE A 23 38.87 -22.87 -12.47
N THR A 24 39.65 -21.80 -12.32
CA THR A 24 41.08 -21.89 -11.99
C THR A 24 41.37 -21.67 -10.51
N ALA A 25 40.47 -21.00 -9.80
CA ALA A 25 40.56 -20.77 -8.36
C ALA A 25 39.15 -20.53 -7.79
N VAL A 26 38.84 -21.06 -6.60
CA VAL A 26 37.50 -21.03 -6.00
C VAL A 26 37.62 -20.95 -4.48
N SER A 27 36.86 -20.07 -3.83
CA SER A 27 36.75 -20.01 -2.36
C SER A 27 35.78 -21.08 -1.85
N ALA A 28 35.79 -21.39 -0.55
CA ALA A 28 34.95 -22.44 0.00
C ALA A 28 33.44 -22.16 -0.23
N GLY A 29 33.00 -20.92 -0.03
CA GLY A 29 31.61 -20.48 -0.16
C GLY A 29 31.03 -20.53 -1.57
N ALA A 30 31.87 -20.60 -2.61
CA ALA A 30 31.42 -20.66 -4.01
C ALA A 30 31.40 -22.08 -4.61
N ARG A 31 31.94 -23.09 -3.92
CA ARG A 31 32.17 -24.43 -4.50
C ARG A 31 30.89 -25.13 -4.95
N ASP A 32 29.83 -25.03 -4.17
CA ASP A 32 28.57 -25.71 -4.46
C ASP A 32 27.76 -24.98 -5.55
N ALA A 33 28.08 -23.72 -5.83
CA ALA A 33 27.37 -22.87 -6.80
C ALA A 33 28.00 -22.84 -8.20
N LEU A 34 29.14 -23.50 -8.44
CA LEU A 34 29.91 -23.38 -9.69
C LEU A 34 29.09 -23.64 -10.97
N THR A 35 28.14 -24.58 -10.93
CA THR A 35 27.25 -24.87 -12.05
C THR A 35 26.36 -23.68 -12.39
N ALA A 36 25.85 -22.98 -11.38
CA ALA A 36 25.01 -21.80 -11.56
C ALA A 36 25.82 -20.54 -11.93
N LEU A 37 27.08 -20.44 -11.48
CA LEU A 37 27.96 -19.33 -11.81
C LEU A 37 28.43 -19.37 -13.28
N ARG A 38 28.67 -20.56 -13.83
CA ARG A 38 29.32 -20.73 -15.15
C ARG A 38 28.62 -19.99 -16.31
N PRO A 39 27.28 -20.02 -16.47
CA PRO A 39 26.60 -19.30 -17.55
C PRO A 39 26.84 -17.79 -17.53
N MET A 40 27.00 -17.18 -16.35
CA MET A 40 27.26 -15.75 -16.19
C MET A 40 28.70 -15.35 -16.50
N LEU A 41 29.62 -16.33 -16.58
CA LEU A 41 31.04 -16.11 -16.81
C LEU A 41 31.45 -16.26 -18.29
N VAL A 42 30.48 -16.52 -19.18
CA VAL A 42 30.74 -16.64 -20.61
C VAL A 42 30.83 -15.25 -21.23
N TYR A 43 31.93 -14.99 -21.92
CA TYR A 43 32.13 -13.75 -22.66
C TYR A 43 32.39 -14.04 -24.14
N VAL A 44 31.75 -13.26 -25.00
CA VAL A 44 32.01 -13.26 -26.43
C VAL A 44 32.31 -11.82 -26.86
N PRO A 45 33.39 -11.57 -27.61
CA PRO A 45 33.70 -10.25 -28.14
C PRO A 45 32.59 -9.63 -29.00
N PRO A 46 32.55 -8.29 -29.10
CA PRO A 46 31.68 -7.61 -30.03
C PRO A 46 31.81 -8.18 -31.44
N PRO A 47 30.71 -8.27 -32.19
CA PRO A 47 30.76 -8.92 -33.49
C PRO A 47 31.60 -8.19 -34.57
N GLY A 48 32.05 -6.96 -34.31
CA GLY A 48 33.01 -6.20 -35.13
C GLY A 48 34.43 -6.18 -34.56
N ALA A 49 34.71 -6.91 -33.47
CA ALA A 49 36.01 -6.90 -32.81
C ALA A 49 37.11 -7.50 -33.71
N PRO A 50 38.35 -6.97 -33.65
CA PRO A 50 39.46 -7.53 -34.42
C PRO A 50 39.77 -8.97 -33.97
N SER A 51 40.16 -9.82 -34.93
CA SER A 51 40.49 -11.22 -34.66
C SER A 51 41.83 -11.41 -33.93
N ARG A 52 42.70 -10.40 -33.97
CA ARG A 52 44.02 -10.36 -33.31
C ARG A 52 44.25 -8.99 -32.66
N PRO A 53 43.56 -8.68 -31.55
CA PRO A 53 43.64 -7.38 -30.90
C PRO A 53 45.05 -7.10 -30.36
N GLY A 54 45.50 -5.86 -30.52
CA GLY A 54 46.63 -5.30 -29.77
C GLY A 54 46.21 -4.75 -28.40
N PRO A 55 47.15 -4.23 -27.60
CA PRO A 55 46.85 -3.71 -26.25
C PRO A 55 45.79 -2.60 -26.22
N ALA A 56 45.80 -1.70 -27.21
CA ALA A 56 44.81 -0.63 -27.33
C ALA A 56 43.41 -1.18 -27.63
N ASP A 57 43.32 -2.18 -28.51
CA ASP A 57 42.05 -2.85 -28.81
C ASP A 57 41.53 -3.56 -27.56
N LEU A 58 42.37 -4.30 -26.83
CA LEU A 58 41.96 -5.01 -25.61
C LEU A 58 41.33 -4.07 -24.57
N ALA A 59 41.86 -2.85 -24.42
CA ALA A 59 41.31 -1.85 -23.52
C ALA A 59 39.95 -1.30 -23.97
N ALA A 60 39.63 -1.38 -25.26
CA ALA A 60 38.37 -0.93 -25.85
C ALA A 60 37.27 -2.02 -25.86
N PHE A 61 37.59 -3.28 -25.52
CA PHE A 61 36.56 -4.32 -25.44
C PHE A 61 35.63 -4.04 -24.26
N PRO A 62 34.31 -4.21 -24.43
CA PRO A 62 33.36 -3.96 -23.37
C PRO A 62 33.58 -4.92 -22.20
N VAL A 63 33.39 -4.42 -20.98
CA VAL A 63 33.41 -5.25 -19.78
C VAL A 63 31.99 -5.73 -19.51
N SER A 64 31.79 -7.04 -19.41
CA SER A 64 30.49 -7.59 -19.02
C SER A 64 30.43 -7.67 -17.50
N PHE A 65 29.63 -6.82 -16.88
CA PHE A 65 29.29 -6.90 -15.47
C PHE A 65 27.83 -7.25 -15.33
N GLY A 66 27.55 -8.35 -14.63
CA GLY A 66 26.21 -8.86 -14.43
C GLY A 66 25.88 -9.02 -12.97
N TYR A 67 24.61 -8.87 -12.65
CA TYR A 67 24.01 -9.21 -11.38
C TYR A 67 22.75 -10.05 -11.62
N ASP A 68 22.66 -11.19 -10.94
CA ASP A 68 21.51 -12.08 -10.99
C ASP A 68 21.17 -12.62 -9.60
N LEU A 69 19.99 -13.21 -9.46
CA LEU A 69 19.52 -13.86 -8.24
C LEU A 69 19.41 -15.37 -8.49
N VAL A 70 20.21 -16.15 -7.78
CA VAL A 70 20.20 -17.62 -7.84
C VAL A 70 19.78 -18.15 -6.48
N GLU A 71 18.59 -18.77 -6.41
CA GLU A 71 18.04 -19.33 -5.17
C GLU A 71 18.01 -18.33 -3.99
N GLY A 72 17.82 -17.04 -4.31
CA GLY A 72 17.79 -15.94 -3.34
C GLY A 72 19.15 -15.34 -3.00
N ALA A 73 20.27 -15.95 -3.41
CA ALA A 73 21.59 -15.37 -3.29
C ALA A 73 21.89 -14.44 -4.49
N GLY A 74 22.58 -13.34 -4.23
CA GLY A 74 23.07 -12.44 -5.26
C GLY A 74 24.33 -12.99 -5.91
N VAL A 75 24.32 -13.09 -7.24
CA VAL A 75 25.47 -13.46 -8.05
C VAL A 75 25.93 -12.26 -8.84
N LEU A 76 27.16 -11.82 -8.58
CA LEU A 76 27.84 -10.79 -9.36
C LEU A 76 28.88 -11.46 -10.25
N ALA A 77 28.94 -11.10 -11.52
CA ALA A 77 29.93 -11.61 -12.46
C ALA A 77 30.58 -10.47 -13.23
N LEU A 78 31.91 -10.45 -13.30
CA LEU A 78 32.65 -9.50 -14.13
C LEU A 78 33.55 -10.27 -15.09
N CYS A 79 33.32 -10.08 -16.38
CA CYS A 79 34.08 -10.69 -17.46
C CYS A 79 34.74 -9.65 -18.36
N ARG A 80 35.98 -9.94 -18.75
CA ARG A 80 36.77 -9.11 -19.66
C ARG A 80 37.56 -9.98 -20.63
N TYR A 81 37.68 -9.51 -21.87
CA TYR A 81 38.51 -10.16 -22.85
C TYR A 81 40.00 -9.92 -22.54
N VAL A 82 40.81 -10.99 -22.54
CA VAL A 82 42.25 -10.91 -22.19
C VAL A 82 43.16 -11.30 -23.36
N GLY A 83 42.59 -11.52 -24.54
CA GLY A 83 43.36 -11.81 -25.75
C GLY A 83 43.70 -13.28 -25.90
N GLN A 84 44.97 -13.62 -25.67
CA GLN A 84 45.51 -14.95 -25.90
C GLN A 84 45.32 -15.87 -24.69
N ASP A 85 45.10 -17.16 -24.94
CA ASP A 85 45.17 -18.19 -23.91
C ASP A 85 46.61 -18.70 -23.71
N TYR A 86 46.78 -19.69 -22.84
CA TYR A 86 48.06 -20.34 -22.55
C TYR A 86 48.70 -21.03 -23.77
N THR A 87 47.96 -21.22 -24.87
CA THR A 87 48.46 -21.78 -26.14
C THR A 87 48.83 -20.70 -27.17
N GLY A 88 48.61 -19.42 -26.84
CA GLY A 88 48.79 -18.29 -27.77
C GLY A 88 47.60 -18.06 -28.69
N ARG A 89 46.49 -18.79 -28.51
CA ARG A 89 45.28 -18.61 -29.33
C ARG A 89 44.45 -17.45 -28.82
N TYR A 90 44.06 -16.57 -29.73
CA TYR A 90 43.09 -15.52 -29.44
C TYR A 90 41.70 -16.11 -29.15
N GLY A 91 41.00 -15.49 -28.20
CA GLY A 91 39.68 -15.93 -27.77
C GLY A 91 39.54 -16.07 -26.24
N ASN A 92 40.60 -15.77 -25.49
CA ASN A 92 40.59 -15.90 -24.04
C ASN A 92 39.90 -14.73 -23.36
N TYR A 93 39.17 -15.03 -22.30
CA TYR A 93 38.54 -14.06 -21.41
C TYR A 93 38.73 -14.51 -19.97
N PHE A 94 38.75 -13.53 -19.08
CA PHE A 94 38.79 -13.74 -17.64
C PHE A 94 37.45 -13.30 -17.04
N GLY A 95 36.81 -14.22 -16.32
CA GLY A 95 35.62 -13.98 -15.52
C GLY A 95 35.91 -14.18 -14.04
N GLN A 96 35.42 -13.27 -13.20
CA GLN A 96 35.33 -13.44 -11.76
C GLN A 96 33.86 -13.42 -11.36
N ALA A 97 33.45 -14.39 -10.54
CA ALA A 97 32.13 -14.40 -9.91
C ALA A 97 32.25 -14.16 -8.41
N VAL A 98 31.26 -13.49 -7.83
CA VAL A 98 31.07 -13.32 -6.40
C VAL A 98 29.65 -13.75 -6.04
N LEU A 99 29.54 -14.63 -5.06
CA LEU A 99 28.28 -15.13 -4.51
C LEU A 99 28.07 -14.51 -3.14
N ALA A 100 27.05 -13.66 -3.03
CA ALA A 100 26.72 -12.91 -1.83
C ALA A 100 25.34 -13.32 -1.31
N SER A 101 25.24 -13.53 -0.01
CA SER A 101 23.97 -13.65 0.71
C SER A 101 23.21 -12.30 0.71
N PRO A 102 21.88 -12.31 0.90
CA PRO A 102 21.10 -11.09 1.06
C PRO A 102 21.65 -10.17 2.15
N GLU A 103 22.14 -10.73 3.25
CA GLU A 103 22.72 -10.01 4.39
C GLU A 103 24.00 -9.24 4.00
N GLU A 104 24.79 -9.78 3.08
CA GLU A 104 26.03 -9.14 2.61
C GLU A 104 25.79 -8.01 1.61
N LEU A 105 24.61 -8.00 0.97
CA LEU A 105 24.18 -6.95 0.05
C LEU A 105 23.36 -5.86 0.74
N VAL A 106 23.13 -5.96 2.06
CA VAL A 106 22.41 -4.93 2.81
C VAL A 106 23.13 -3.59 2.69
N GLY A 107 22.40 -2.57 2.24
CA GLY A 107 22.94 -1.22 2.06
C GLY A 107 23.82 -1.04 0.82
N VAL A 108 24.00 -2.08 0.00
CA VAL A 108 24.78 -2.01 -1.25
C VAL A 108 23.86 -2.26 -2.43
N ARG A 109 23.82 -1.33 -3.38
CA ARG A 109 23.17 -1.57 -4.66
C ARG A 109 24.16 -2.35 -5.55
N PRO A 110 23.75 -3.45 -6.20
CA PRO A 110 24.69 -4.27 -6.99
C PRO A 110 25.48 -3.50 -8.05
N VAL A 111 24.88 -2.46 -8.65
CA VAL A 111 25.57 -1.58 -9.63
C VAL A 111 26.74 -0.78 -9.01
N GLU A 112 26.71 -0.48 -7.71
CA GLU A 112 27.79 0.23 -7.00
C GLU A 112 29.06 -0.61 -6.87
N LEU A 113 28.96 -1.92 -7.11
CA LEU A 113 30.12 -2.80 -7.17
C LEU A 113 30.85 -2.72 -8.52
N TRP A 114 30.35 -1.95 -9.50
CA TRP A 114 31.10 -1.68 -10.73
C TRP A 114 32.44 -0.98 -10.41
N GLY A 115 33.53 -1.61 -10.86
CA GLY A 115 34.89 -1.12 -10.61
C GLY A 115 35.35 -1.24 -9.14
N ALA A 116 34.60 -1.91 -8.27
CA ALA A 116 34.97 -2.12 -6.87
C ALA A 116 36.35 -2.82 -6.75
N PRO A 117 37.12 -2.55 -5.68
CA PRO A 117 38.47 -3.11 -5.51
C PRO A 117 38.49 -4.63 -5.32
N LEU A 118 37.34 -5.26 -5.15
CA LEU A 118 37.20 -6.72 -5.06
C LEU A 118 37.50 -7.43 -6.40
N TRP A 119 37.42 -6.72 -7.52
CA TRP A 119 37.62 -7.30 -8.84
C TRP A 119 39.11 -7.48 -9.15
N ALA A 120 39.52 -8.72 -9.34
CA ALA A 120 40.86 -9.10 -9.75
C ALA A 120 41.18 -8.55 -11.15
N SER A 121 42.44 -8.17 -11.34
CA SER A 121 42.95 -7.75 -12.66
C SER A 121 43.35 -8.93 -13.54
N ALA A 122 43.67 -10.08 -12.93
CA ALA A 122 44.13 -11.29 -13.60
C ALA A 122 43.65 -12.56 -12.86
N PRO A 123 43.49 -13.68 -13.58
CA PRO A 123 43.11 -14.95 -12.96
C PRO A 123 44.24 -15.51 -12.08
N VAL A 124 43.84 -16.30 -11.10
CA VAL A 124 44.75 -17.14 -10.31
C VAL A 124 44.80 -18.49 -11.00
N LEU A 125 45.97 -18.92 -11.48
CA LEU A 125 46.11 -20.09 -12.37
C LEU A 125 46.52 -21.38 -11.64
N ASP A 126 47.08 -21.28 -10.44
CA ASP A 126 47.71 -22.41 -9.73
C ASP A 126 46.71 -23.29 -8.97
N GLY A 127 45.42 -23.30 -9.31
CA GLY A 127 44.43 -24.14 -8.61
C GLY A 127 44.21 -23.76 -7.14
N ARG A 128 44.64 -22.57 -6.71
CA ARG A 128 44.61 -22.16 -5.30
C ARG A 128 43.19 -21.94 -4.80
N GLU A 129 43.01 -22.20 -3.51
CA GLU A 129 41.87 -21.73 -2.76
C GLU A 129 41.91 -20.19 -2.68
N LEU A 130 40.83 -19.54 -3.13
CA LEU A 130 40.67 -18.10 -2.97
C LEU A 130 40.22 -17.81 -1.53
N PRO A 131 40.65 -16.69 -0.93
CA PRO A 131 40.00 -16.22 0.29
C PRO A 131 38.53 -15.89 -0.02
N GLU A 132 37.67 -15.98 0.99
CA GLU A 132 36.34 -15.39 0.86
C GLU A 132 36.47 -13.87 0.67
N VAL A 133 35.54 -13.29 -0.09
CA VAL A 133 35.41 -11.83 -0.15
C VAL A 133 34.88 -11.38 1.19
N GLY A 134 35.58 -10.42 1.79
CA GLY A 134 35.17 -9.79 3.04
C GLY A 134 33.97 -8.88 2.85
N GLU A 135 34.09 -7.66 3.33
CA GLU A 135 33.09 -6.63 3.10
C GLU A 135 33.00 -6.28 1.61
N LEU A 136 31.78 -6.24 1.06
CA LEU A 136 31.50 -5.80 -0.30
C LEU A 136 31.60 -4.27 -0.36
N ARG A 137 32.84 -3.77 -0.34
CA ARG A 137 33.12 -2.34 -0.35
C ARG A 137 32.85 -1.76 -1.73
N THR A 138 31.90 -0.83 -1.80
CA THR A 138 31.66 0.00 -2.98
C THR A 138 32.84 0.96 -3.20
N ASN A 139 32.91 1.56 -4.38
CA ASN A 139 33.83 2.64 -4.69
C ASN A 139 33.04 3.93 -5.02
N SER A 140 33.75 5.01 -5.31
CA SER A 140 33.11 6.24 -5.80
C SER A 140 32.87 6.24 -7.32
N ALA A 141 33.13 5.14 -8.03
CA ALA A 141 33.02 5.07 -9.48
C ALA A 141 31.56 5.07 -9.94
N VAL A 142 30.64 4.53 -9.14
CA VAL A 142 29.20 4.64 -9.31
C VAL A 142 28.63 5.29 -8.05
N SER A 143 28.09 6.49 -8.20
CA SER A 143 27.60 7.31 -7.09
C SER A 143 26.45 8.22 -7.52
N PRO A 144 25.64 8.74 -6.58
CA PRO A 144 24.65 9.76 -6.89
C PRO A 144 25.25 10.98 -7.60
N ASP A 145 26.47 11.40 -7.23
CA ASP A 145 27.18 12.50 -7.91
C ASP A 145 27.42 12.24 -9.40
N ARG A 146 27.79 11.00 -9.75
CA ARG A 146 27.98 10.61 -11.14
C ARG A 146 26.67 10.65 -11.92
N VAL A 147 25.57 10.19 -11.31
CA VAL A 147 24.22 10.28 -11.89
C VAL A 147 23.79 11.73 -12.08
N ARG A 148 24.07 12.62 -11.13
CA ARG A 148 23.83 14.07 -11.31
C ARG A 148 24.65 14.64 -12.45
N GLY A 149 25.91 14.21 -12.57
CA GLY A 149 26.77 14.55 -13.70
C GLY A 149 26.19 14.11 -15.04
N LEU A 150 25.56 12.93 -15.10
CA LEU A 150 24.83 12.46 -16.30
C LEU A 150 23.69 13.43 -16.66
N PHE A 151 22.80 13.75 -15.71
CA PHE A 151 21.66 14.63 -16.00
C PHE A 151 22.06 16.06 -16.36
N ARG A 152 23.15 16.58 -15.80
CA ARG A 152 23.74 17.87 -16.23
C ARG A 152 24.23 17.85 -17.68
N LYS A 153 24.72 16.71 -18.17
CA LYS A 153 25.20 16.55 -19.56
C LYS A 153 24.05 16.33 -20.55
N THR A 154 23.03 15.58 -20.15
CA THR A 154 21.94 15.15 -21.05
C THR A 154 20.72 16.07 -21.02
N ASP A 155 20.60 16.92 -20.00
CA ASP A 155 19.51 17.88 -19.81
C ASP A 155 18.11 17.22 -19.90
N ALA A 156 17.10 17.94 -20.39
CA ALA A 156 15.72 17.48 -20.54
C ALA A 156 15.57 16.17 -21.33
N ALA A 157 16.46 15.90 -22.30
CA ALA A 157 16.46 14.65 -23.06
C ALA A 157 16.78 13.45 -22.16
N GLY A 158 17.73 13.60 -21.23
CA GLY A 158 18.05 12.55 -20.27
C GLY A 158 16.93 12.30 -19.27
N VAL A 159 16.31 13.37 -18.76
CA VAL A 159 15.14 13.26 -17.85
C VAL A 159 14.01 12.50 -18.53
N GLN A 160 13.74 12.81 -19.81
CA GLN A 160 12.77 12.09 -20.62
C GLN A 160 13.14 10.62 -20.80
N LEU A 161 14.40 10.31 -21.12
CA LEU A 161 14.85 8.94 -21.24
C LEU A 161 14.66 8.18 -19.91
N LEU A 162 15.10 8.73 -18.78
CA LEU A 162 14.98 8.09 -17.47
C LEU A 162 13.53 7.74 -17.19
N ARG A 163 12.61 8.67 -17.49
CA ARG A 163 11.18 8.48 -17.31
C ARG A 163 10.65 7.26 -18.09
N TYR A 164 11.01 7.11 -19.35
CA TYR A 164 10.58 5.95 -20.16
C TYR A 164 11.27 4.67 -19.75
N LEU A 165 12.56 4.76 -19.40
CA LEU A 165 13.36 3.63 -18.93
C LEU A 165 12.80 3.08 -17.62
N LEU A 166 12.49 3.94 -16.64
CA LEU A 166 11.88 3.54 -15.39
C LEU A 166 10.53 2.86 -15.58
N GLU A 167 9.66 3.34 -16.46
CA GLU A 167 8.40 2.64 -16.76
C GLU A 167 8.67 1.21 -17.25
N ALA A 168 9.56 1.06 -18.24
CA ALA A 168 9.92 -0.24 -18.80
C ALA A 168 10.56 -1.17 -17.75
N VAL A 169 11.39 -0.63 -16.86
CA VAL A 169 12.04 -1.42 -15.79
C VAL A 169 11.02 -1.85 -14.74
N LEU A 170 10.08 -0.98 -14.36
CA LEU A 170 9.00 -1.35 -13.43
C LEU A 170 8.09 -2.42 -14.03
N GLU A 171 7.78 -2.35 -15.34
CA GLU A 171 7.08 -3.42 -16.05
C GLU A 171 7.88 -4.73 -16.01
N ALA A 172 9.20 -4.69 -16.23
CA ALA A 172 10.06 -5.87 -16.17
C ALA A 172 10.09 -6.50 -14.77
N LEU A 173 10.19 -5.68 -13.71
CA LEU A 173 10.14 -6.13 -12.30
C LEU A 173 8.78 -6.75 -11.91
N ASP A 174 7.71 -6.37 -12.60
CA ASP A 174 6.37 -6.96 -12.49
C ASP A 174 6.20 -8.23 -13.35
N GLY A 175 7.28 -8.74 -13.95
CA GLY A 175 7.28 -9.97 -14.78
C GLY A 175 7.08 -9.71 -16.28
N GLY A 176 7.10 -8.44 -16.71
CA GLY A 176 7.12 -8.05 -18.11
C GLY A 176 8.43 -8.38 -18.83
N PRO A 177 8.54 -8.01 -20.12
CA PRO A 177 9.77 -8.24 -20.88
C PRO A 177 10.93 -7.40 -20.34
N GLY A 178 12.14 -7.95 -20.39
CA GLY A 178 13.37 -7.24 -20.05
C GLY A 178 13.62 -6.03 -20.99
N VAL A 179 14.43 -5.10 -20.50
CA VAL A 179 14.76 -3.84 -21.14
C VAL A 179 16.16 -3.88 -21.76
N PHE A 180 16.31 -3.37 -22.98
CA PHE A 180 17.60 -3.34 -23.67
C PHE A 180 18.21 -1.93 -23.64
N LEU A 181 19.45 -1.85 -23.19
CA LEU A 181 20.27 -0.64 -23.24
C LEU A 181 21.34 -0.84 -24.31
N VAL A 182 21.29 -0.05 -25.37
CA VAL A 182 22.20 -0.17 -26.51
C VAL A 182 23.13 1.03 -26.53
N ALA A 183 24.42 0.80 -26.32
CA ALA A 183 25.44 1.82 -26.36
C ALA A 183 26.76 1.26 -26.90
N ALA A 184 27.54 2.08 -27.59
CA ALA A 184 28.89 1.73 -28.01
C ALA A 184 29.82 1.51 -26.81
N GLU A 185 29.66 2.31 -25.76
CA GLU A 185 30.49 2.27 -24.56
C GLU A 185 29.74 1.65 -23.36
N THR A 186 30.41 0.73 -22.67
CA THR A 186 29.84 0.09 -21.46
C THR A 186 29.58 1.08 -20.34
N GLU A 187 30.42 2.11 -20.20
CA GLU A 187 30.26 3.15 -19.18
C GLU A 187 28.93 3.89 -19.33
N THR A 188 28.45 4.12 -20.55
CA THR A 188 27.12 4.69 -20.82
C THR A 188 26.01 3.78 -20.30
N VAL A 189 26.11 2.47 -20.50
CA VAL A 189 25.15 1.50 -19.94
C VAL A 189 25.16 1.55 -18.40
N VAL A 190 26.34 1.60 -17.80
CA VAL A 190 26.51 1.68 -16.33
C VAL A 190 25.91 2.97 -15.77
N ASP A 191 26.10 4.11 -16.42
CA ASP A 191 25.54 5.40 -16.00
C ASP A 191 24.01 5.37 -15.94
N TRP A 192 23.36 4.80 -16.97
CA TRP A 192 21.90 4.67 -17.03
C TRP A 192 21.37 3.60 -16.07
N LEU A 193 22.10 2.50 -15.90
CA LEU A 193 21.79 1.48 -14.90
C LEU A 193 21.87 2.05 -13.47
N ALA A 194 22.88 2.89 -13.20
CA ALA A 194 23.02 3.58 -11.93
C ALA A 194 21.86 4.56 -11.71
N ALA A 195 21.49 5.36 -12.71
CA ALA A 195 20.36 6.28 -12.62
C ALA A 195 19.05 5.56 -12.26
N VAL A 196 18.79 4.41 -12.90
CA VAL A 196 17.65 3.55 -12.56
C VAL A 196 17.77 3.01 -11.14
N SER A 197 18.92 2.42 -10.79
CA SER A 197 19.12 1.80 -9.49
C SER A 197 18.91 2.80 -8.36
N PHE A 198 19.55 3.97 -8.41
CA PHE A 198 19.40 4.99 -7.36
C PHE A 198 18.02 5.66 -7.35
N ALA A 199 17.27 5.64 -8.44
CA ALA A 199 15.88 6.09 -8.44
C ALA A 199 14.94 5.15 -7.68
N LEU A 200 15.32 3.87 -7.47
CA LEU A 200 14.49 2.89 -6.77
C LEU A 200 14.87 2.82 -5.27
N PRO A 201 13.91 2.51 -4.37
CA PRO A 201 14.23 2.13 -3.00
C PRO A 201 15.21 0.95 -2.97
N ALA A 202 16.15 0.95 -2.02
CA ALA A 202 17.24 -0.03 -1.98
C ALA A 202 16.77 -1.50 -2.04
N PRO A 203 15.69 -1.92 -1.34
CA PRO A 203 15.21 -3.30 -1.44
C PRO A 203 14.64 -3.67 -2.81
N LEU A 204 14.13 -2.71 -3.57
CA LEU A 204 13.66 -2.95 -4.94
C LEU A 204 14.83 -2.97 -5.92
N ALA A 205 15.81 -2.08 -5.75
CA ALA A 205 17.04 -2.11 -6.53
C ALA A 205 17.85 -3.40 -6.33
N ALA A 206 17.83 -3.99 -5.14
CA ALA A 206 18.46 -5.29 -4.88
C ALA A 206 17.84 -6.46 -5.68
N LYS A 207 16.61 -6.30 -6.18
CA LYS A 207 15.92 -7.28 -7.05
C LYS A 207 16.19 -7.04 -8.54
N LEU A 208 16.77 -5.90 -8.89
CA LEU A 208 17.01 -5.51 -10.27
C LEU A 208 18.22 -6.27 -10.83
N THR A 209 17.97 -7.42 -11.46
CA THR A 209 18.98 -8.17 -12.24
C THR A 209 19.37 -7.43 -13.52
N PHE A 210 20.65 -7.49 -13.89
CA PHE A 210 21.17 -6.81 -15.08
C PHE A 210 22.42 -7.47 -15.67
N THR A 211 22.77 -7.10 -16.90
CA THR A 211 24.11 -7.24 -17.47
C THR A 211 24.50 -5.98 -18.24
N THR A 212 25.74 -5.51 -18.16
CA THR A 212 26.22 -4.32 -18.88
C THR A 212 26.61 -4.62 -20.32
N TYR A 213 26.85 -5.89 -20.66
CA TYR A 213 27.22 -6.31 -22.01
C TYR A 213 26.93 -7.80 -22.25
N THR A 214 26.35 -8.11 -23.41
CA THR A 214 26.26 -9.45 -24.01
C THR A 214 26.28 -9.36 -25.54
N ASP A 215 26.83 -10.36 -26.22
CA ASP A 215 26.75 -10.48 -27.69
C ASP A 215 25.40 -11.08 -28.15
N ARG A 216 24.66 -11.72 -27.23
CA ARG A 216 23.36 -12.35 -27.47
C ARG A 216 22.28 -11.76 -26.57
N PRO A 217 21.87 -10.50 -26.79
CA PRO A 217 20.83 -9.87 -25.98
C PRO A 217 19.51 -10.65 -25.96
N ARG A 218 19.15 -11.42 -27.00
CA ARG A 218 17.93 -12.24 -27.00
C ARG A 218 17.88 -13.36 -25.98
N ASP A 219 19.04 -13.88 -25.58
CA ASP A 219 19.14 -15.03 -24.68
C ASP A 219 19.25 -14.60 -23.21
N ALA A 220 19.49 -13.31 -22.98
CA ALA A 220 19.57 -12.71 -21.67
C ALA A 220 18.20 -12.67 -20.99
N ARG A 221 18.18 -13.00 -19.69
CA ARG A 221 16.95 -13.10 -18.88
C ARG A 221 16.86 -12.01 -17.81
N GLN A 222 17.82 -11.11 -17.78
CA GLN A 222 17.88 -10.04 -16.80
C GLN A 222 16.84 -8.96 -17.09
N HIS A 223 16.44 -8.21 -16.06
CA HIS A 223 15.52 -7.08 -16.24
C HIS A 223 16.11 -5.99 -17.13
N ILE A 224 17.42 -5.77 -17.06
CA ILE A 224 18.15 -4.80 -17.89
C ILE A 224 19.32 -5.49 -18.59
N VAL A 225 19.38 -5.38 -19.91
CA VAL A 225 20.37 -6.03 -20.76
C VAL A 225 21.10 -4.99 -21.58
N GLY A 226 22.37 -4.77 -21.25
CA GLY A 226 23.31 -3.96 -22.01
C GLY A 226 23.86 -4.71 -23.21
N THR A 227 23.98 -4.02 -24.34
CA THR A 227 24.58 -4.56 -25.57
C THR A 227 25.17 -3.44 -26.42
N VAL A 228 26.04 -3.81 -27.36
CA VAL A 228 26.54 -2.91 -28.41
C VAL A 228 25.58 -2.86 -29.61
N PRO A 229 25.60 -1.78 -30.41
CA PRO A 229 24.73 -1.62 -31.58
C PRO A 229 24.80 -2.80 -32.57
N GLU A 230 26.01 -3.30 -32.86
CA GLU A 230 26.20 -4.36 -33.86
C GLU A 230 25.61 -5.70 -33.41
N ALA A 231 25.58 -5.96 -32.11
CA ALA A 231 24.96 -7.16 -31.54
C ALA A 231 23.43 -7.02 -31.49
N TRP A 232 22.93 -5.81 -31.18
CA TRP A 232 21.50 -5.51 -31.20
C TRP A 232 20.88 -5.70 -32.60
N GLU A 233 21.51 -5.13 -33.62
CA GLU A 233 21.05 -5.17 -35.01
C GLU A 233 21.00 -6.59 -35.59
N ARG A 234 21.93 -7.46 -35.20
CA ARG A 234 22.00 -8.85 -35.70
C ARG A 234 20.90 -9.74 -35.20
N GLY A 235 20.32 -9.44 -34.04
CA GLY A 235 19.64 -10.52 -33.33
C GLY A 235 18.86 -10.16 -32.11
N ALA A 236 18.43 -8.91 -31.87
CA ALA A 236 17.50 -8.64 -30.76
C ALA A 236 16.36 -7.64 -31.01
N ALA A 237 16.33 -7.02 -32.19
CA ALA A 237 15.18 -6.20 -32.61
C ALA A 237 13.85 -6.93 -32.38
N GLY A 238 12.93 -6.29 -31.63
CA GLY A 238 11.54 -6.70 -31.47
C GLY A 238 11.12 -7.48 -30.21
N ARG A 239 12.02 -7.82 -29.26
CA ARG A 239 11.67 -8.62 -28.06
C ARG A 239 11.30 -7.84 -26.79
N GLY A 240 11.46 -6.52 -26.80
CA GLY A 240 11.21 -5.69 -25.63
C GLY A 240 11.53 -4.22 -25.92
N PRO A 241 11.29 -3.33 -24.95
CA PRO A 241 11.69 -1.94 -25.06
C PRO A 241 13.22 -1.83 -25.17
N ALA A 242 13.69 -1.09 -26.17
CA ALA A 242 15.10 -0.84 -26.41
C ALA A 242 15.39 0.65 -26.41
N PHE A 243 16.49 1.04 -25.77
CA PHE A 243 16.92 2.42 -25.63
C PHE A 243 18.31 2.57 -26.25
N LEU A 244 18.39 3.29 -27.37
CA LEU A 244 19.64 3.62 -28.06
C LEU A 244 20.27 4.83 -27.35
N LEU A 245 21.16 4.57 -26.40
CA LEU A 245 21.72 5.57 -25.48
C LEU A 245 22.70 6.54 -26.15
N ASP A 246 23.22 6.21 -27.33
CA ASP A 246 24.04 7.14 -28.12
C ASP A 246 23.19 8.06 -29.02
N ARG A 247 21.88 7.77 -29.13
CA ARG A 247 20.91 8.52 -29.97
C ARG A 247 19.84 9.22 -29.13
N LEU A 248 20.18 9.65 -27.91
CA LEU A 248 19.28 10.30 -26.94
C LEU A 248 18.40 11.41 -27.54
N ALA A 249 18.84 12.03 -28.64
CA ALA A 249 18.14 13.12 -29.31
C ALA A 249 17.16 12.71 -30.44
N GLN A 250 17.20 11.48 -30.97
CA GLN A 250 16.58 11.20 -32.29
C GLN A 250 15.40 10.22 -32.31
N GLU A 251 15.25 9.33 -31.33
CA GLU A 251 14.20 8.30 -31.38
C GLU A 251 13.35 8.26 -30.10
N GLY A 252 12.73 9.38 -29.76
CA GLY A 252 11.59 9.37 -28.85
C GLY A 252 10.35 8.88 -29.61
N GLY A 253 10.20 7.58 -29.82
CA GLY A 253 9.02 6.98 -30.46
C GLY A 253 7.73 7.58 -29.88
N SER A 254 6.95 8.26 -30.74
CA SER A 254 5.79 9.07 -30.36
C SER A 254 4.68 8.25 -29.69
N GLU A 255 4.59 6.95 -29.96
CA GLU A 255 3.49 6.09 -29.50
C GLU A 255 3.56 5.71 -28.01
N ARG A 256 4.74 5.81 -27.36
CA ARG A 256 4.89 5.52 -25.90
C ARG A 256 4.75 6.76 -25.01
N ARG A 257 4.64 7.96 -25.59
CA ARG A 257 4.68 9.21 -24.82
C ARG A 257 3.49 9.40 -23.88
N ASP A 258 2.36 8.76 -24.17
CA ASP A 258 1.10 8.92 -23.43
C ASP A 258 0.83 7.86 -22.34
N ARG A 259 1.75 6.91 -22.11
CA ARG A 259 1.52 5.75 -21.21
C ARG A 259 2.38 5.68 -19.96
N VAL A 260 3.27 6.65 -19.72
CA VAL A 260 4.13 6.60 -18.54
C VAL A 260 3.31 6.83 -17.28
N SER A 261 3.40 5.95 -16.29
CA SER A 261 2.72 6.07 -15.01
C SER A 261 3.30 7.21 -14.15
N ARG A 262 2.65 7.51 -13.02
CA ARG A 262 3.04 8.62 -12.15
C ARG A 262 4.44 8.41 -11.54
N ALA A 263 4.76 7.19 -11.12
CA ALA A 263 6.01 6.93 -10.39
C ALA A 263 7.27 7.27 -11.20
N PRO A 264 7.45 6.80 -12.45
CA PRO A 264 8.60 7.21 -13.26
C PRO A 264 8.70 8.71 -13.52
N ARG A 265 7.56 9.41 -13.63
CA ARG A 265 7.54 10.88 -13.76
C ARG A 265 8.09 11.55 -12.50
N VAL A 266 7.62 11.13 -11.32
CA VAL A 266 8.06 11.66 -10.02
C VAL A 266 9.55 11.42 -9.82
N LEU A 267 10.02 10.20 -10.05
CA LEU A 267 11.43 9.83 -9.85
C LEU A 267 12.37 10.53 -10.83
N ALA A 268 12.01 10.61 -12.12
CA ALA A 268 12.82 11.32 -13.11
C ALA A 268 12.86 12.83 -12.84
N ARG A 269 11.73 13.41 -12.40
CA ARG A 269 11.67 14.83 -12.01
C ARG A 269 12.56 15.11 -10.80
N ALA A 270 12.57 14.24 -9.79
CA ALA A 270 13.43 14.39 -8.62
C ALA A 270 14.92 14.46 -9.01
N TRP A 271 15.36 13.62 -9.95
CA TRP A 271 16.72 13.73 -10.50
C TRP A 271 16.99 15.03 -11.26
N ALA A 272 16.01 15.50 -12.03
CA ALA A 272 16.11 16.76 -12.77
C ALA A 272 16.24 17.98 -11.85
N GLU A 273 15.55 17.94 -10.70
CA GLU A 273 15.48 19.02 -9.73
C GLU A 273 16.53 18.89 -8.60
N ASP A 274 17.39 17.86 -8.63
CA ASP A 274 18.35 17.51 -7.56
C ASP A 274 17.68 17.33 -6.18
N ASP A 275 16.47 16.77 -6.18
CA ASP A 275 15.62 16.60 -5.01
C ASP A 275 15.92 15.27 -4.31
N LEU A 276 17.06 15.22 -3.62
CA LEU A 276 17.47 14.02 -2.88
C LEU A 276 16.53 13.71 -1.70
N ASP A 277 15.95 14.73 -1.08
CA ASP A 277 14.99 14.60 0.01
C ASP A 277 13.75 13.78 -0.40
N LEU A 278 13.38 13.80 -1.70
CA LEU A 278 12.33 12.94 -2.22
C LEU A 278 12.70 11.46 -2.13
N PHE A 279 13.93 11.10 -2.48
CA PHE A 279 14.39 9.71 -2.42
C PHE A 279 14.48 9.22 -0.97
N ASP A 280 14.93 10.07 -0.05
CA ASP A 280 14.94 9.77 1.39
C ASP A 280 13.50 9.59 1.91
N THR A 281 12.58 10.49 1.55
CA THR A 281 11.17 10.36 1.90
C THR A 281 10.55 9.05 1.35
N LEU A 282 10.88 8.68 0.11
CA LEU A 282 10.41 7.41 -0.47
C LEU A 282 11.01 6.20 0.25
N ALA A 283 12.27 6.27 0.66
CA ALA A 283 12.92 5.24 1.46
C ALA A 283 12.23 5.09 2.83
N ASP A 284 11.92 6.19 3.51
CA ASP A 284 11.20 6.16 4.80
C ASP A 284 9.81 5.53 4.67
N ILE A 285 9.05 5.89 3.62
CA ILE A 285 7.75 5.24 3.33
C ILE A 285 7.97 3.75 3.00
N TRP A 286 9.08 3.41 2.35
CA TRP A 286 9.46 2.04 2.01
C TRP A 286 9.96 1.21 3.20
N ASP A 287 10.47 1.81 4.25
CA ASP A 287 10.90 1.05 5.43
C ASP A 287 9.76 0.95 6.46
N SER A 288 8.84 1.91 6.46
CA SER A 288 7.66 1.94 7.32
C SER A 288 6.56 0.91 6.96
N VAL A 289 6.69 0.15 5.86
CA VAL A 289 5.75 -0.94 5.54
C VAL A 289 6.49 -2.27 5.34
N PRO A 290 6.24 -3.29 6.17
CA PRO A 290 6.83 -4.60 5.95
C PRO A 290 6.35 -5.17 4.61
N ALA A 291 7.24 -5.92 3.93
CA ALA A 291 6.85 -6.73 2.78
C ALA A 291 5.69 -7.66 3.18
N ALA A 292 4.68 -7.78 2.32
CA ALA A 292 3.57 -8.68 2.57
C ALA A 292 4.11 -10.12 2.66
N GLY A 293 3.94 -10.79 3.80
CA GLY A 293 4.32 -12.20 3.95
C GLY A 293 5.68 -12.49 4.57
N ALA A 294 6.35 -11.52 5.22
CA ALA A 294 7.56 -11.77 6.01
C ALA A 294 7.26 -12.63 7.26
N ALA A 295 7.08 -13.95 7.08
CA ALA A 295 7.26 -14.93 8.14
C ALA A 295 8.75 -14.92 8.55
N LYS A 296 9.03 -15.03 9.85
CA LYS A 296 10.40 -15.10 10.38
C LYS A 296 11.24 -16.13 9.60
N PRO A 297 12.48 -15.82 9.20
CA PRO A 297 13.35 -16.78 8.55
C PRO A 297 13.68 -17.89 9.57
N GLY A 298 13.06 -19.05 9.38
CA GLY A 298 13.41 -20.26 10.10
C GLY A 298 14.69 -20.86 9.49
N GLY A 299 15.76 -20.87 10.28
CA GLY A 299 16.96 -21.71 10.19
C GLY A 299 17.48 -22.05 8.78
N ALA A 300 18.65 -21.50 8.45
CA ALA A 300 19.47 -21.89 7.30
C ALA A 300 19.55 -23.43 7.19
N GLN A 301 18.88 -24.00 6.18
CA GLN A 301 19.12 -25.38 5.78
C GLN A 301 20.33 -25.42 4.83
N PRO A 302 21.16 -26.46 4.88
CA PRO A 302 22.22 -26.65 3.91
C PRO A 302 21.65 -26.85 2.50
N TRP A 303 22.34 -26.27 1.52
CA TRP A 303 22.10 -26.37 0.08
C TRP A 303 21.67 -27.79 -0.34
N PRO A 304 20.49 -27.97 -0.98
CA PRO A 304 20.09 -29.28 -1.49
C PRO A 304 20.93 -29.64 -2.72
N GLN A 305 21.58 -30.81 -2.69
CA GLN A 305 22.31 -31.31 -3.85
C GLN A 305 21.35 -31.67 -4.99
N PRO A 306 21.61 -31.25 -6.24
CA PRO A 306 20.85 -31.74 -7.38
C PRO A 306 21.13 -33.23 -7.60
N THR A 307 20.07 -34.03 -7.58
CA THR A 307 20.12 -35.45 -7.91
C THR A 307 20.71 -35.66 -9.31
N ARG A 308 21.78 -36.46 -9.38
CA ARG A 308 22.53 -36.81 -10.60
C ARG A 308 21.63 -37.36 -11.71
N GLY A 309 21.23 -36.50 -12.65
CA GLY A 309 20.86 -36.91 -14.00
C GLY A 309 22.13 -37.07 -14.85
N ARG A 310 22.41 -38.30 -15.31
CA ARG A 310 23.53 -38.61 -16.21
C ARG A 310 23.41 -37.80 -17.51
N PHE A 311 24.31 -36.86 -17.73
CA PHE A 311 24.66 -36.38 -19.08
C PHE A 311 26.03 -36.96 -19.45
N ALA A 312 26.00 -38.02 -20.27
CA ALA A 312 27.16 -38.49 -21.00
C ALA A 312 27.34 -37.62 -22.26
N GLY A 313 28.59 -37.29 -22.57
CA GLY A 313 28.92 -36.28 -23.58
C GLY A 313 28.68 -36.70 -25.02
N SER A 314 28.41 -35.71 -25.86
CA SER A 314 28.81 -35.66 -27.26
C SER A 314 28.76 -34.21 -27.75
N ALA A 315 29.81 -33.80 -28.43
CA ALA A 315 29.92 -32.52 -29.11
C ALA A 315 28.90 -32.41 -30.26
N GLY A 316 28.37 -31.20 -30.48
CA GLY A 316 27.81 -30.75 -31.76
C GLY A 316 26.33 -31.03 -32.01
N ALA A 317 25.45 -30.14 -31.52
CA ALA A 317 24.23 -29.66 -32.19
C ALA A 317 23.51 -28.64 -31.28
N PRO A 318 22.97 -27.53 -31.79
CA PRO A 318 22.16 -26.62 -31.00
C PRO A 318 20.80 -27.27 -30.72
N VAL A 319 20.50 -27.49 -29.43
CA VAL A 319 19.17 -27.86 -28.97
C VAL A 319 18.24 -26.68 -29.31
N GLY A 320 17.21 -26.92 -30.11
CA GLY A 320 16.15 -25.96 -30.38
C GLY A 320 15.41 -25.66 -29.08
N TRP A 321 15.44 -24.40 -28.65
CA TRP A 321 14.66 -23.89 -27.54
C TRP A 321 13.36 -23.34 -28.11
N ASP A 322 12.23 -23.96 -27.76
CA ASP A 322 10.89 -23.55 -28.16
C ASP A 322 10.62 -22.06 -27.85
N ASP A 323 9.80 -21.42 -28.70
CA ASP A 323 9.45 -19.99 -28.72
C ASP A 323 8.64 -19.48 -27.51
N GLY A 324 8.53 -20.26 -26.45
CA GLY A 324 8.00 -19.85 -25.15
C GLY A 324 9.10 -19.29 -24.26
N GLY A 325 9.56 -18.06 -24.53
CA GLY A 325 10.59 -17.41 -23.72
C GLY A 325 10.19 -17.37 -22.23
N PRO A 326 11.06 -17.81 -21.30
CA PRO A 326 10.76 -17.73 -19.87
C PRO A 326 10.69 -16.27 -19.45
N GLY A 327 9.53 -15.82 -18.97
CA GLY A 327 9.34 -14.48 -18.41
C GLY A 327 10.26 -14.24 -17.20
N CYS A 328 10.57 -12.98 -16.92
CA CYS A 328 11.27 -12.61 -15.69
C CYS A 328 10.42 -13.05 -14.48
N PRO A 329 11.02 -13.58 -13.40
CA PRO A 329 10.26 -13.90 -12.20
C PRO A 329 9.59 -12.63 -11.67
N ALA A 330 8.26 -12.57 -11.70
CA ALA A 330 7.51 -11.43 -11.17
C ALA A 330 7.83 -11.23 -9.69
N SER A 331 7.91 -9.98 -9.22
CA SER A 331 8.10 -9.67 -7.80
C SER A 331 6.89 -10.18 -6.98
N PRO A 332 7.03 -11.27 -6.20
CA PRO A 332 5.90 -11.86 -5.48
C PRO A 332 5.37 -10.95 -4.36
N ASP A 333 6.15 -9.94 -3.97
CA ASP A 333 5.90 -9.11 -2.80
C ASP A 333 5.10 -7.82 -3.10
N GLY A 334 4.74 -7.57 -4.37
CA GLY A 334 4.04 -6.36 -4.78
C GLY A 334 4.88 -5.08 -4.66
N GLY A 335 6.21 -5.20 -4.79
CA GLY A 335 7.15 -4.08 -4.60
C GLY A 335 6.88 -2.90 -5.55
N VAL A 336 6.61 -3.13 -6.83
CA VAL A 336 6.32 -2.05 -7.79
C VAL A 336 5.02 -1.34 -7.45
N VAL A 337 3.98 -2.10 -7.07
CA VAL A 337 2.68 -1.55 -6.62
C VAL A 337 2.89 -0.63 -5.41
N ARG A 338 3.74 -1.04 -4.48
CA ARG A 338 4.10 -0.24 -3.31
C ARG A 338 4.86 1.03 -3.68
N LEU A 339 5.83 0.95 -4.60
CA LEU A 339 6.56 2.13 -5.09
C LEU A 339 5.60 3.12 -5.75
N ARG A 340 4.68 2.63 -6.60
CA ARG A 340 3.65 3.46 -7.24
C ARG A 340 2.78 4.17 -6.19
N ALA A 341 2.37 3.49 -5.12
CA ALA A 341 1.63 4.10 -4.01
C ALA A 341 2.45 5.16 -3.26
N ALA A 342 3.72 4.89 -2.97
CA ALA A 342 4.62 5.84 -2.29
C ALA A 342 4.84 7.11 -3.13
N CYS A 343 5.14 6.96 -4.43
CA CYS A 343 5.27 8.11 -5.34
C CYS A 343 3.96 8.89 -5.48
N ALA A 344 2.80 8.22 -5.47
CA ALA A 344 1.50 8.89 -5.48
C ALA A 344 1.28 9.72 -4.21
N LEU A 345 1.61 9.17 -3.04
CA LEU A 345 1.53 9.87 -1.76
C LEU A 345 2.43 11.12 -1.73
N VAL A 346 3.70 10.98 -2.14
CA VAL A 346 4.65 12.10 -2.19
C VAL A 346 4.21 13.18 -3.18
N ALA A 347 3.72 12.78 -4.36
CA ALA A 347 3.20 13.73 -5.34
C ALA A 347 2.01 14.53 -4.80
N LEU A 348 1.08 13.87 -4.10
CA LEU A 348 -0.05 14.52 -3.44
C LEU A 348 0.41 15.49 -2.35
N ALA A 349 1.36 15.08 -1.50
CA ALA A 349 1.87 15.92 -0.43
C ALA A 349 2.54 17.19 -0.98
N ARG A 350 3.31 17.08 -2.06
CA ARG A 350 4.04 18.24 -2.62
C ARG A 350 3.21 19.12 -3.56
N GLY A 351 1.90 18.88 -3.67
CA GLY A 351 1.01 19.59 -4.60
C GLY A 351 1.34 19.40 -6.10
N GLY A 352 2.32 18.55 -6.41
CA GLY A 352 2.83 18.29 -7.76
C GLY A 352 2.01 17.22 -8.48
N LEU A 353 1.69 17.44 -9.76
CA LEU A 353 0.89 16.51 -10.60
C LEU A 353 -0.57 16.34 -10.11
N SER A 354 -1.09 17.32 -9.36
CA SER A 354 -2.39 17.31 -8.69
C SER A 354 -3.62 17.32 -9.62
N HIS A 355 -3.43 17.62 -10.91
CA HIS A 355 -4.54 17.63 -11.86
C HIS A 355 -4.86 16.27 -12.50
N GLU A 356 -3.97 15.29 -12.39
CA GLU A 356 -4.20 13.95 -12.94
C GLU A 356 -4.88 13.08 -11.87
N PRO A 357 -6.08 12.52 -12.11
CA PRO A 357 -6.72 11.65 -11.15
C PRO A 357 -5.89 10.37 -10.94
N LEU A 358 -5.90 9.85 -9.72
CA LEU A 358 -5.26 8.56 -9.43
C LEU A 358 -5.97 7.44 -10.19
N GLY A 359 -5.21 6.57 -10.85
CA GLY A 359 -5.77 5.36 -11.47
C GLY A 359 -6.35 4.41 -10.41
N PRO A 360 -7.34 3.56 -10.73
CA PRO A 360 -7.97 2.67 -9.76
C PRO A 360 -7.01 1.69 -9.05
N ALA A 361 -5.91 1.30 -9.70
CA ALA A 361 -4.89 0.44 -9.11
C ALA A 361 -3.98 1.22 -8.14
N GLU A 362 -3.48 2.38 -8.55
CA GLU A 362 -2.68 3.27 -7.72
C GLU A 362 -3.45 3.72 -6.48
N ARG A 363 -4.72 4.08 -6.66
CA ARG A 363 -5.62 4.44 -5.56
C ARG A 363 -5.77 3.31 -4.55
N ARG A 364 -6.06 2.08 -5.00
CA ARG A 364 -6.19 0.93 -4.10
C ARG A 364 -4.88 0.62 -3.37
N ALA A 365 -3.75 0.76 -4.05
CA ALA A 365 -2.43 0.58 -3.46
C ALA A 365 -2.14 1.65 -2.38
N LEU A 366 -2.49 2.91 -2.66
CA LEU A 366 -2.39 4.01 -1.71
C LEU A 366 -3.31 3.82 -0.50
N GLU A 367 -4.58 3.47 -0.72
CA GLU A 367 -5.53 3.15 0.36
C GLU A 367 -5.01 2.01 1.25
N THR A 368 -4.45 0.96 0.64
CA THR A 368 -3.83 -0.16 1.36
C THR A 368 -2.60 0.29 2.14
N LEU A 369 -1.77 1.16 1.57
CA LEU A 369 -0.60 1.73 2.24
C LEU A 369 -1.04 2.51 3.49
N LEU A 370 -2.01 3.41 3.34
CA LEU A 370 -2.55 4.24 4.43
C LEU A 370 -3.22 3.38 5.52
N ASP A 371 -3.99 2.36 5.15
CA ASP A 371 -4.59 1.43 6.13
C ASP A 371 -3.52 0.70 6.96
N ARG A 372 -2.37 0.38 6.37
CA ARG A 372 -1.26 -0.25 7.10
C ARG A 372 -0.58 0.69 8.08
N PHE A 373 -0.42 1.97 7.73
CA PHE A 373 0.08 3.00 8.66
C PHE A 373 -0.91 3.18 9.82
N ALA A 374 -2.20 3.36 9.50
CA ALA A 374 -3.26 3.53 10.49
C ALA A 374 -3.35 2.33 11.45
N GLY A 375 -3.37 1.11 10.91
CA GLY A 375 -3.45 -0.12 11.70
C GLY A 375 -2.28 -0.34 12.67
N ARG A 376 -1.11 0.26 12.41
CA ARG A 376 0.05 0.21 13.30
C ARG A 376 0.20 1.43 14.20
N GLY A 377 -0.62 2.46 14.00
CA GLY A 377 -0.45 3.74 14.69
C GLY A 377 0.86 4.44 14.31
N GLU A 378 1.45 4.13 13.17
CA GLU A 378 2.65 4.80 12.64
C GLU A 378 2.24 6.09 11.91
N LEU A 379 3.03 7.15 12.06
CA LEU A 379 2.83 8.41 11.35
C LEU A 379 3.44 8.33 9.96
N LEU A 380 2.89 9.10 9.02
CA LEU A 380 3.62 9.39 7.79
C LEU A 380 4.90 10.18 8.11
N PRO A 381 5.96 10.07 7.29
CA PRO A 381 7.14 10.91 7.42
C PRO A 381 6.77 12.40 7.45
N GLU A 382 7.52 13.19 8.22
CA GLU A 382 7.25 14.62 8.46
C GLU A 382 7.18 15.42 7.15
N SER A 383 8.04 15.08 6.18
CA SER A 383 8.04 15.70 4.84
C SER A 383 6.74 15.51 4.06
N VAL A 384 6.07 14.37 4.25
CA VAL A 384 4.76 14.08 3.63
C VAL A 384 3.65 14.80 4.40
N HIS A 385 3.76 14.83 5.72
CA HIS A 385 2.80 15.47 6.62
C HIS A 385 2.68 16.98 6.35
N GLN A 386 3.81 17.69 6.28
CA GLN A 386 3.84 19.13 6.03
C GLN A 386 3.11 19.49 4.73
N GLY A 387 3.35 18.74 3.66
CA GLY A 387 2.71 18.99 2.37
C GLY A 387 1.19 18.69 2.33
N LEU A 388 0.73 17.68 3.07
CA LEU A 388 -0.69 17.34 3.16
C LEU A 388 -1.50 18.37 3.97
N SER A 389 -0.87 19.05 4.93
CA SER A 389 -1.53 20.07 5.77
C SER A 389 -2.05 21.26 4.96
N GLU A 390 -1.46 21.53 3.79
CA GLU A 390 -1.84 22.62 2.88
C GLU A 390 -3.08 22.28 2.03
N GLY A 391 -3.61 21.05 2.14
CA GLY A 391 -4.84 20.60 1.49
C GLY A 391 -4.61 20.09 0.06
N PRO A 392 -4.49 18.78 -0.19
CA PRO A 392 -4.16 18.26 -1.51
C PRO A 392 -5.34 18.46 -2.48
N PRO A 393 -5.16 19.22 -3.58
CA PRO A 393 -6.20 19.36 -4.59
C PRO A 393 -6.44 18.02 -5.30
N GLY A 394 -7.71 17.71 -5.59
CA GLY A 394 -8.08 16.55 -6.42
C GLY A 394 -8.26 15.21 -5.69
N VAL A 395 -8.27 15.21 -4.36
CA VAL A 395 -8.54 14.01 -3.54
C VAL A 395 -10.01 14.00 -3.11
N ASP A 396 -10.69 12.85 -3.23
CA ASP A 396 -12.06 12.72 -2.72
C ASP A 396 -12.10 12.60 -1.19
N SER A 397 -13.29 12.81 -0.61
CA SER A 397 -13.49 12.86 0.84
C SER A 397 -13.07 11.57 1.55
N ALA A 398 -13.15 10.40 0.88
CA ALA A 398 -12.78 9.12 1.47
C ALA A 398 -11.26 8.96 1.58
N LEU A 399 -10.52 9.30 0.52
CA LEU A 399 -9.06 9.27 0.55
C LEU A 399 -8.48 10.40 1.42
N ALA A 400 -9.11 11.57 1.43
CA ALA A 400 -8.76 12.66 2.33
C ALA A 400 -8.90 12.21 3.80
N ALA A 401 -10.01 11.58 4.18
CA ALA A 401 -10.20 11.08 5.54
C ALA A 401 -9.12 10.07 5.96
N ARG A 402 -8.66 9.20 5.04
CA ARG A 402 -7.58 8.24 5.30
C ARG A 402 -6.22 8.91 5.46
N LEU A 403 -5.91 9.90 4.62
CA LEU A 403 -4.69 10.70 4.73
C LEU A 403 -4.66 11.45 6.07
N MET A 404 -5.80 12.01 6.47
CA MET A 404 -5.95 12.66 7.77
C MET A 404 -5.72 11.66 8.91
N ALA A 405 -6.30 10.45 8.87
CA ALA A 405 -6.15 9.47 9.94
C ALA A 405 -4.69 9.08 10.28
N VAL A 406 -3.75 9.24 9.33
CA VAL A 406 -2.32 8.92 9.51
C VAL A 406 -1.42 10.15 9.71
N SER A 407 -1.99 11.35 9.75
CA SER A 407 -1.31 12.64 9.99
C SER A 407 -1.08 12.91 11.49
N ALA A 408 0.05 13.54 11.83
CA ALA A 408 0.41 13.89 13.21
C ALA A 408 -0.53 14.95 13.78
N ASP A 409 -0.70 16.05 13.05
CA ASP A 409 -1.66 17.11 13.39
C ASP A 409 -3.06 16.57 13.56
N TYR A 410 -3.48 15.64 12.70
CA TYR A 410 -4.80 15.03 12.86
C TYR A 410 -4.88 14.18 14.12
N ARG A 411 -3.83 13.44 14.48
CA ARG A 411 -3.79 12.68 15.72
C ARG A 411 -3.75 13.56 16.96
N ASP A 412 -3.04 14.67 16.91
CA ASP A 412 -2.98 15.61 18.03
C ASP A 412 -4.25 16.44 18.12
N THR A 413 -4.87 16.80 17.00
CA THR A 413 -6.22 17.38 16.93
C THR A 413 -7.26 16.35 17.39
N ALA A 414 -7.15 15.08 17.01
CA ALA A 414 -8.00 14.00 17.51
C ALA A 414 -7.84 13.79 19.03
N ARG A 415 -6.61 13.87 19.54
CA ARG A 415 -6.33 13.83 20.98
C ARG A 415 -6.91 15.03 21.68
N ALA A 416 -6.75 16.24 21.14
CA ALA A 416 -7.33 17.47 21.68
C ALA A 416 -8.87 17.43 21.65
N LEU A 417 -9.46 16.84 20.61
CA LEU A 417 -10.89 16.54 20.52
C LEU A 417 -11.34 15.59 21.64
N ILE A 418 -10.55 14.55 21.92
CA ILE A 418 -10.85 13.57 22.97
C ILE A 418 -10.72 14.17 24.37
N VAL A 419 -9.74 15.05 24.60
CA VAL A 419 -9.57 15.76 25.89
C VAL A 419 -10.64 16.86 26.04
N GLY A 420 -11.32 17.23 24.95
CA GLY A 420 -12.41 18.20 24.95
C GLY A 420 -11.93 19.65 24.94
N ASP A 421 -10.73 19.89 24.41
CA ASP A 421 -10.03 21.18 24.43
C ASP A 421 -10.19 22.00 23.14
N LEU A 422 -10.76 21.43 22.07
CA LEU A 422 -10.93 22.15 20.79
C LEU A 422 -12.17 23.05 20.75
N GLU A 423 -12.03 24.23 20.15
CA GLU A 423 -13.16 25.05 19.74
C GLU A 423 -13.73 24.59 18.39
N ALA A 424 -15.03 24.76 18.15
CA ALA A 424 -15.75 24.26 16.96
C ALA A 424 -15.18 24.74 15.60
N GLY A 425 -14.32 25.77 15.58
CA GLY A 425 -13.62 26.23 14.38
C GLY A 425 -12.33 25.47 14.05
N GLU A 426 -11.86 24.58 14.94
CA GLU A 426 -10.58 23.88 14.84
C GLU A 426 -10.75 22.36 14.60
N LEU A 427 -11.96 21.93 14.22
CA LEU A 427 -12.24 20.52 13.95
C LEU A 427 -11.54 20.07 12.65
N PRO A 428 -10.89 18.90 12.63
CA PRO A 428 -10.16 18.46 11.47
C PRO A 428 -11.08 17.75 10.47
N GLY A 429 -11.09 18.22 9.21
CA GLY A 429 -11.89 17.59 8.14
C GLY A 429 -12.14 18.42 6.88
N GLY A 430 -11.44 19.54 6.69
CA GLY A 430 -11.74 20.53 5.65
C GLY A 430 -12.43 21.77 6.25
N PRO A 431 -12.67 22.83 5.44
CA PRO A 431 -13.37 24.01 5.94
C PRO A 431 -14.71 23.59 6.55
N PRO A 432 -15.12 24.17 7.69
CA PRO A 432 -16.36 23.82 8.35
C PRO A 432 -17.50 23.91 7.33
N ASP A 433 -18.17 22.79 7.08
CA ASP A 433 -19.35 22.79 6.22
C ASP A 433 -20.41 23.64 6.94
N PRO A 434 -20.75 24.83 6.41
CA PRO A 434 -21.66 25.75 7.08
C PRO A 434 -23.07 25.17 7.18
N ALA A 435 -23.38 24.11 6.42
CA ALA A 435 -24.64 23.40 6.51
C ALA A 435 -24.74 22.48 7.74
N LEU A 436 -23.64 22.24 8.47
CA LEU A 436 -23.60 21.29 9.58
C LEU A 436 -23.58 21.98 10.93
N SER A 437 -24.38 21.47 11.87
CA SER A 437 -24.26 21.88 13.26
C SER A 437 -22.88 21.50 13.83
N PRO A 438 -22.34 22.27 14.80
CA PRO A 438 -21.05 21.99 15.42
C PRO A 438 -20.93 20.56 16.00
N LEU A 439 -22.04 19.98 16.48
CA LEU A 439 -22.06 18.61 16.98
C LEU A 439 -22.02 17.59 15.85
N ALA A 440 -22.65 17.88 14.71
CA ALA A 440 -22.57 17.04 13.53
C ALA A 440 -21.16 17.06 12.91
N GLN A 441 -20.46 18.20 13.00
CA GLN A 441 -19.04 18.29 12.65
C GLN A 441 -18.16 17.47 13.62
N PHE A 442 -18.42 17.53 14.94
CA PHE A 442 -17.73 16.69 15.93
C PHE A 442 -17.90 15.18 15.62
N VAL A 443 -19.13 14.74 15.30
CA VAL A 443 -19.39 13.34 14.96
C VAL A 443 -18.69 12.93 13.66
N ASN A 444 -18.64 13.80 12.65
CA ASN A 444 -17.85 13.57 11.45
C ASN A 444 -16.35 13.45 11.77
N GLY A 445 -15.84 14.28 12.68
CA GLY A 445 -14.49 14.14 13.22
C GLY A 445 -14.27 12.76 13.84
N ALA A 446 -15.18 12.31 14.70
CA ALA A 446 -15.15 11.00 15.34
C ALA A 446 -15.23 9.82 14.33
N VAL A 447 -15.93 9.99 13.20
CA VAL A 447 -15.95 9.02 12.09
C VAL A 447 -14.57 8.88 11.47
N ALA A 448 -13.88 9.99 11.25
CA ALA A 448 -12.54 9.99 10.68
C ALA A 448 -11.47 9.47 11.66
N LEU A 449 -11.77 9.36 12.97
CA LEU A 449 -10.95 8.63 13.95
C LEU A 449 -11.00 7.11 13.79
N ARG A 450 -11.87 6.57 12.92
CA ARG A 450 -11.94 5.14 12.65
C ARG A 450 -10.59 4.63 12.13
N GLY A 451 -9.97 3.70 12.86
CA GLY A 451 -8.69 3.09 12.49
C GLY A 451 -7.46 3.69 13.18
N THR A 452 -7.63 4.76 13.97
CA THR A 452 -6.54 5.41 14.73
C THR A 452 -6.16 4.69 16.04
N GLY A 453 -6.76 3.53 16.32
CA GLY A 453 -6.57 2.80 17.58
C GLY A 453 -7.26 3.40 18.81
N ILE A 454 -8.05 4.46 18.63
CA ILE A 454 -8.82 5.09 19.72
C ILE A 454 -9.92 4.15 20.21
N ALA A 455 -9.93 3.85 21.51
CA ALA A 455 -10.96 3.01 22.12
C ALA A 455 -12.34 3.70 22.06
N PRO A 456 -13.44 2.99 21.73
CA PRO A 456 -14.79 3.56 21.69
C PRO A 456 -15.19 4.31 22.98
N ALA A 457 -14.75 3.82 24.15
CA ALA A 457 -15.01 4.48 25.43
C ALA A 457 -14.48 5.93 25.50
N LYS A 458 -13.33 6.23 24.88
CA LYS A 458 -12.80 7.60 24.82
C LYS A 458 -13.68 8.51 23.96
N VAL A 459 -14.26 7.97 22.88
CA VAL A 459 -15.19 8.71 22.03
C VAL A 459 -16.52 8.96 22.76
N ARG A 460 -17.00 7.99 23.55
CA ARG A 460 -18.14 8.16 24.45
C ARG A 460 -17.91 9.33 25.41
N ASP A 461 -16.78 9.32 26.12
CA ASP A 461 -16.48 10.33 27.13
C ASP A 461 -16.31 11.74 26.49
N ALA A 462 -15.68 11.80 25.31
CA ALA A 462 -15.55 13.04 24.55
C ALA A 462 -16.90 13.60 24.07
N ALA A 463 -17.79 12.74 23.55
CA ALA A 463 -19.13 13.15 23.12
C ALA A 463 -19.96 13.69 24.30
N ALA A 464 -19.85 13.05 25.47
CA ALA A 464 -20.50 13.50 26.70
C ALA A 464 -20.00 14.89 27.12
N ASN A 465 -18.68 15.06 27.20
CA ASN A 465 -18.05 16.32 27.58
C ASN A 465 -18.39 17.46 26.62
N TRP A 466 -18.41 17.18 25.31
CA TRP A 466 -18.75 18.18 24.30
C TRP A 466 -20.17 18.71 24.51
N LEU A 467 -21.16 17.83 24.67
CA LEU A 467 -22.55 18.22 24.83
C LEU A 467 -22.79 18.99 26.14
N LEU A 468 -22.07 18.62 27.21
CA LEU A 468 -22.11 19.34 28.49
C LEU A 468 -21.58 20.77 28.37
N LYS A 469 -20.50 20.98 27.61
CA LYS A 469 -19.92 22.31 27.38
C LYS A 469 -20.76 23.14 26.40
N ARG A 470 -21.41 22.50 25.42
CA ARG A 470 -22.07 23.16 24.28
C ARG A 470 -23.44 22.53 24.00
N PRO A 471 -24.51 22.97 24.68
CA PRO A 471 -25.86 22.51 24.39
C PRO A 471 -26.23 22.81 22.93
N ALA A 472 -26.56 21.77 22.17
CA ALA A 472 -27.01 21.88 20.79
C ALA A 472 -28.22 20.97 20.55
N PRO A 473 -29.10 21.28 19.57
CA PRO A 473 -30.12 20.35 19.10
C PRO A 473 -29.48 19.06 18.57
N LEU A 474 -30.08 17.91 18.88
CA LEU A 474 -29.53 16.60 18.49
C LEU A 474 -30.06 16.08 17.14
N GLY A 475 -31.06 16.74 16.54
CA GLY A 475 -31.71 16.28 15.30
C GLY A 475 -30.73 15.90 14.18
N ASP A 476 -29.85 16.83 13.79
CA ASP A 476 -28.87 16.61 12.70
C ASP A 476 -27.88 15.48 12.99
N VAL A 477 -27.54 15.30 14.26
CA VAL A 477 -26.55 14.33 14.72
C VAL A 477 -27.16 12.94 14.71
N LEU A 478 -28.39 12.82 15.20
CA LEU A 478 -29.14 11.57 15.19
C LEU A 478 -29.49 11.14 13.77
N ALA A 479 -29.87 12.08 12.89
CA ALA A 479 -30.12 11.79 11.47
C ALA A 479 -28.89 11.18 10.77
N ARG A 480 -27.68 11.40 11.30
CA ARG A 480 -26.42 10.82 10.80
C ARG A 480 -26.00 9.54 11.49
N LEU A 481 -26.26 9.44 12.79
CA LEU A 481 -25.96 8.23 13.57
C LEU A 481 -26.93 7.09 13.22
N LEU A 482 -28.17 7.44 12.86
CA LEU A 482 -29.23 6.50 12.49
C LEU A 482 -29.14 6.17 11.00
N PRO A 483 -29.13 4.88 10.62
CA PRO A 483 -29.29 4.51 9.23
C PRO A 483 -30.68 4.91 8.75
N ASP A 484 -30.77 5.73 7.69
CA ASP A 484 -32.01 5.84 6.93
C ASP A 484 -32.32 4.44 6.40
N GLY A 485 -33.46 3.87 6.81
CA GLY A 485 -33.87 2.49 6.56
C GLY A 485 -33.93 2.05 5.08
N ALA A 486 -33.50 2.90 4.14
CA ALA A 486 -33.39 2.60 2.73
C ALA A 486 -31.94 2.47 2.21
N ARG A 487 -30.90 3.08 2.83
CA ARG A 487 -29.49 2.93 2.37
C ARG A 487 -28.47 3.13 3.50
N PRO A 488 -27.55 2.18 3.73
CA PRO A 488 -26.37 2.47 4.55
C PRO A 488 -25.52 3.54 3.86
N SER A 489 -25.32 4.68 4.53
CA SER A 489 -24.35 5.68 4.07
C SER A 489 -22.95 5.06 4.07
N PRO A 490 -22.18 5.14 2.97
CA PRO A 490 -20.85 4.55 2.87
C PRO A 490 -19.81 5.17 3.84
N VAL A 491 -20.17 6.25 4.55
CA VAL A 491 -19.31 7.00 5.49
C VAL A 491 -19.77 6.83 6.96
N GLY A 492 -20.65 5.86 7.27
CA GLY A 492 -21.19 5.69 8.62
C GLY A 492 -20.17 5.19 9.66
N LEU A 493 -20.35 5.60 10.94
CA LEU A 493 -19.66 5.01 12.10
C LEU A 493 -19.84 3.48 12.13
N THR A 494 -18.79 2.76 12.54
CA THR A 494 -18.92 1.35 12.92
C THR A 494 -19.83 1.22 14.14
N GLU A 495 -20.49 0.06 14.27
CA GLU A 495 -21.45 -0.17 15.36
C GLU A 495 -20.87 0.11 16.76
N PRO A 496 -19.62 -0.27 17.11
CA PRO A 496 -19.05 0.06 18.42
C PRO A 496 -18.90 1.56 18.69
N PHE A 497 -18.48 2.34 17.69
CA PHE A 497 -18.31 3.79 17.83
C PHE A 497 -19.66 4.51 17.81
N ARG A 498 -20.61 4.04 17.00
CA ARG A 498 -21.99 4.55 17.01
C ARG A 498 -22.62 4.38 18.39
N LYS A 499 -22.51 3.17 18.96
CA LYS A 499 -22.99 2.87 20.33
C LYS A 499 -22.29 3.76 21.37
N ALA A 500 -20.98 3.95 21.25
CA ALA A 500 -20.21 4.79 22.15
C ALA A 500 -20.60 6.28 22.08
N VAL A 501 -20.70 6.87 20.89
CA VAL A 501 -21.15 8.26 20.72
C VAL A 501 -22.55 8.44 21.32
N LEU A 502 -23.47 7.53 21.01
CA LEU A 502 -24.84 7.59 21.51
C LEU A 502 -24.90 7.47 23.04
N SER A 503 -24.18 6.50 23.62
CA SER A 503 -24.06 6.32 25.07
C SER A 503 -23.50 7.60 25.74
N GLY A 504 -22.50 8.25 25.14
CA GLY A 504 -21.92 9.49 25.67
C GLY A 504 -22.92 10.64 25.68
N LEU A 505 -23.63 10.85 24.57
CA LEU A 505 -24.66 11.88 24.45
C LEU A 505 -25.81 11.63 25.44
N LEU A 506 -26.27 10.39 25.56
CA LEU A 506 -27.32 10.00 26.49
C LEU A 506 -26.87 10.15 27.96
N GLY A 507 -25.63 9.81 28.29
CA GLY A 507 -25.07 10.02 29.62
C GLY A 507 -24.96 11.50 30.00
N ALA A 508 -24.56 12.36 29.06
CA ALA A 508 -24.55 13.81 29.27
C ALA A 508 -25.95 14.37 29.53
N LEU A 509 -26.93 13.96 28.73
CA LEU A 509 -28.34 14.29 28.98
C LEU A 509 -28.81 13.74 30.33
N GLU A 510 -28.41 12.54 30.71
CA GLU A 510 -28.81 11.95 31.98
C GLU A 510 -28.35 12.78 33.17
N SER A 511 -27.12 13.29 33.08
CA SER A 511 -26.49 14.10 34.12
C SER A 511 -27.05 15.52 34.26
N SER A 512 -27.80 16.04 33.27
CA SER A 512 -28.25 17.44 33.25
C SER A 512 -29.70 17.62 32.78
N ALA A 513 -30.59 17.95 33.71
CA ALA A 513 -32.00 18.24 33.40
C ALA A 513 -32.18 19.47 32.51
N THR A 514 -31.33 20.49 32.68
CA THR A 514 -31.33 21.70 31.84
C THR A 514 -30.93 21.37 30.41
N LEU A 515 -29.87 20.57 30.23
CA LEU A 515 -29.42 20.10 28.92
C LEU A 515 -30.52 19.28 28.22
N ARG A 516 -31.17 18.35 28.95
CA ARG A 516 -32.34 17.62 28.43
C ARG A 516 -33.45 18.51 27.92
N ARG A 517 -33.72 19.62 28.58
CA ARG A 517 -34.77 20.56 28.13
C ARG A 517 -34.34 21.36 26.91
N ALA A 518 -33.07 21.74 26.82
CA ALA A 518 -32.53 22.53 25.72
C ALA A 518 -32.31 21.71 24.44
N THR A 519 -31.99 20.42 24.58
CA THR A 519 -31.49 19.60 23.47
C THR A 519 -32.52 18.62 22.90
N LEU A 520 -33.46 18.13 23.72
CA LEU A 520 -34.47 17.16 23.30
C LEU A 520 -35.76 17.86 22.88
N ASP A 521 -35.87 18.20 21.60
CA ASP A 521 -37.12 18.59 20.97
C ASP A 521 -37.95 17.37 20.50
N THR A 522 -39.19 17.62 20.05
CA THR A 522 -40.10 16.58 19.58
C THR A 522 -39.48 15.72 18.48
N HIS A 523 -38.81 16.35 17.51
CA HIS A 523 -38.21 15.67 16.35
C HIS A 523 -37.04 14.75 16.76
N THR A 524 -36.17 15.25 17.63
CA THR A 524 -35.05 14.51 18.23
C THR A 524 -35.55 13.29 18.99
N CYS A 525 -36.62 13.46 19.77
CA CYS A 525 -37.21 12.36 20.50
C CYS A 525 -37.81 11.31 19.55
N GLU A 526 -38.46 11.72 18.46
CA GLU A 526 -38.97 10.81 17.43
C GLU A 526 -37.85 10.01 16.74
N LEU A 527 -36.71 10.64 16.46
CA LEU A 527 -35.53 9.96 15.90
C LEU A 527 -34.96 8.94 16.87
N LEU A 528 -34.83 9.29 18.16
CA LEU A 528 -34.33 8.37 19.19
C LEU A 528 -35.24 7.16 19.41
N VAL A 529 -36.57 7.34 19.30
CA VAL A 529 -37.55 6.23 19.37
C VAL A 529 -37.40 5.26 18.20
N ARG A 530 -36.98 5.75 17.01
CA ARG A 530 -36.75 4.91 15.82
C ARG A 530 -35.45 4.10 15.89
N PHE A 531 -34.57 4.35 16.88
CA PHE A 531 -33.33 3.60 17.02
C PHE A 531 -33.65 2.13 17.36
N PRO A 532 -33.34 1.18 16.46
CA PRO A 532 -33.78 -0.20 16.62
C PRO A 532 -33.22 -0.79 17.93
N PRO A 533 -34.06 -1.44 18.75
CA PRO A 533 -33.53 -2.29 19.80
C PRO A 533 -32.74 -3.41 19.13
N ASP A 534 -31.53 -3.67 19.61
CA ASP A 534 -30.67 -4.76 19.13
C ASP A 534 -31.54 -6.04 18.92
N PRO A 535 -31.77 -6.47 17.66
CA PRO A 535 -32.80 -7.46 17.39
C PRO A 535 -32.23 -8.83 17.71
N LEU A 536 -32.39 -9.26 18.96
CA LEU A 536 -32.32 -10.66 19.37
C LEU A 536 -30.96 -11.36 19.15
N GLY A 537 -29.89 -10.98 19.88
CA GLY A 537 -28.82 -11.97 20.12
C GLY A 537 -27.39 -11.54 20.45
N VAL A 538 -27.12 -10.38 21.07
CA VAL A 538 -25.76 -10.05 21.56
C VAL A 538 -25.69 -10.12 23.10
N PRO A 539 -24.60 -10.64 23.70
CA PRO A 539 -24.46 -10.83 25.15
C PRO A 539 -24.36 -9.51 25.92
N GLU A 540 -24.52 -9.59 27.25
CA GLU A 540 -24.38 -8.49 28.22
C GLU A 540 -23.35 -7.43 27.83
N GLY A 541 -23.83 -6.21 27.54
CA GLY A 541 -23.00 -5.09 27.12
C GLY A 541 -23.85 -3.87 26.72
N ALA A 542 -24.34 -3.16 27.76
CA ALA A 542 -24.94 -1.82 27.77
C ALA A 542 -25.83 -1.44 26.57
N ASP A 543 -27.14 -1.72 26.68
CA ASP A 543 -28.16 -0.93 25.96
C ASP A 543 -27.92 0.55 26.32
N PRO A 544 -27.67 1.47 25.36
CA PRO A 544 -27.41 2.87 25.67
C PRO A 544 -28.48 3.53 26.55
N TRP A 545 -29.72 3.02 26.48
CA TRP A 545 -30.82 3.49 27.34
C TRP A 545 -30.75 3.02 28.78
N SER A 546 -30.06 1.90 29.07
CA SER A 546 -29.82 1.44 30.43
C SER A 546 -28.90 2.39 31.22
N GLU A 547 -28.04 3.12 30.52
CA GLU A 547 -27.15 4.11 31.12
C GLU A 547 -27.83 5.49 31.30
N ALA A 548 -29.03 5.71 30.73
CA ALA A 548 -29.73 7.00 30.74
C ALA A 548 -31.26 6.90 30.98
N PRO A 549 -31.71 6.36 32.14
CA PRO A 549 -33.12 6.13 32.48
C PRO A 549 -34.05 7.32 32.28
N ARG A 550 -33.69 8.48 32.84
CA ARG A 550 -34.56 9.66 32.87
C ARG A 550 -34.64 10.32 31.51
N THR A 551 -33.54 10.26 30.77
CA THR A 551 -33.47 10.68 29.37
C THR A 551 -34.36 9.79 28.51
N ALA A 552 -34.31 8.47 28.72
CA ALA A 552 -35.21 7.52 28.06
C ALA A 552 -36.67 7.84 28.35
N ALA A 553 -37.07 7.96 29.61
CA ALA A 553 -38.44 8.27 29.99
C ALA A 553 -38.92 9.58 29.35
N ARG A 554 -38.07 10.62 29.33
CA ARG A 554 -38.39 11.90 28.67
C ARG A 554 -38.56 11.74 27.16
N VAL A 555 -37.66 11.04 26.48
CA VAL A 555 -37.76 10.78 25.04
C VAL A 555 -39.04 10.05 24.70
N LEU A 556 -39.49 9.10 25.53
CA LEU A 556 -40.76 8.41 25.31
C LEU A 556 -41.98 9.31 25.52
N ASN A 557 -41.93 10.20 26.53
CA ASN A 557 -43.01 11.13 26.80
C ASN A 557 -43.18 12.20 25.72
N PHE A 558 -42.12 12.55 24.98
CA PHE A 558 -42.14 13.61 23.96
C PHE A 558 -42.09 13.11 22.50
N GLY A 559 -41.42 11.98 22.23
CA GLY A 559 -41.03 11.52 20.88
C GLY A 559 -42.05 10.69 20.15
N THR A 560 -43.30 10.74 20.57
CA THR A 560 -44.36 9.96 19.95
C THR A 560 -45.55 10.88 19.80
N GLY A 561 -45.89 11.25 18.58
CA GLY A 561 -47.26 11.69 18.27
C GLY A 561 -48.28 10.61 18.67
N ASP A 562 -49.48 10.63 18.09
CA ASP A 562 -50.56 9.66 18.43
C ASP A 562 -50.25 8.17 18.14
N ASP A 563 -49.01 7.81 17.79
CA ASP A 563 -48.54 6.44 17.57
C ASP A 563 -48.40 5.65 18.89
N ARG A 564 -49.55 5.20 19.40
CA ARG A 564 -49.68 4.38 20.62
C ARG A 564 -48.90 3.07 20.56
N VAL A 565 -48.65 2.52 19.36
CA VAL A 565 -47.94 1.24 19.20
C VAL A 565 -46.47 1.41 19.58
N ARG A 566 -45.83 2.47 19.07
CA ARG A 566 -44.42 2.76 19.39
C ARG A 566 -44.21 3.17 20.85
N ARG A 567 -45.13 3.96 21.44
CA ARG A 567 -45.11 4.27 22.89
C ARG A 567 -45.11 3.00 23.73
N ARG A 568 -46.01 2.06 23.40
CA ARG A 568 -46.15 0.81 24.12
C ARG A 568 -44.89 -0.06 23.99
N GLU A 569 -44.33 -0.18 22.79
CA GLU A 569 -43.12 -0.98 22.57
C GLU A 569 -41.91 -0.45 23.34
N ALA A 570 -41.73 0.88 23.33
CA ALA A 570 -40.63 1.52 24.03
C ALA A 570 -40.82 1.52 25.56
N GLY A 571 -42.06 1.69 26.05
CA GLY A 571 -42.35 1.51 27.48
C GLY A 571 -42.14 0.07 27.96
N LEU A 572 -42.51 -0.93 27.16
CA LEU A 572 -42.21 -2.35 27.42
C LEU A 572 -40.70 -2.65 27.42
N ARG A 573 -39.88 -1.84 26.74
CA ARG A 573 -38.41 -1.95 26.78
C ARG A 573 -37.86 -1.47 28.13
N LEU A 574 -38.29 -0.30 28.61
CA LEU A 574 -37.85 0.22 29.91
C LEU A 574 -38.30 -0.66 31.07
N LEU A 575 -39.50 -1.24 31.01
CA LEU A 575 -39.97 -2.23 31.98
C LEU A 575 -39.08 -3.48 32.01
N ARG A 576 -38.64 -3.97 30.85
CA ARG A 576 -37.71 -5.11 30.77
C ARG A 576 -36.34 -4.78 31.36
N LEU A 577 -35.83 -3.56 31.18
CA LEU A 577 -34.58 -3.11 31.81
C LEU A 577 -34.72 -3.03 33.34
N TYR A 578 -35.85 -2.50 33.84
CA TYR A 578 -36.15 -2.45 35.27
C TYR A 578 -36.27 -3.85 35.90
N GLN A 579 -36.99 -4.77 35.24
CA GLN A 579 -37.14 -6.16 35.69
C GLN A 579 -35.80 -6.91 35.78
N ARG A 580 -34.82 -6.53 34.95
CA ARG A 580 -33.47 -7.09 34.98
C ARG A 580 -32.55 -6.42 36.02
N GLY A 581 -33.06 -5.47 36.80
CA GLY A 581 -32.26 -4.70 37.77
C GLY A 581 -31.30 -3.69 37.11
N LEU A 582 -31.41 -3.48 35.80
CA LEU A 582 -30.57 -2.54 35.04
C LEU A 582 -31.12 -1.11 35.08
N LEU A 583 -32.33 -0.93 35.59
CA LEU A 583 -32.98 0.36 35.84
C LEU A 583 -33.44 0.37 37.29
N THR A 584 -32.97 1.31 38.10
CA THR A 584 -33.37 1.41 39.53
C THR A 584 -34.14 2.69 39.85
N ASP A 585 -34.34 3.58 38.86
CA ASP A 585 -35.01 4.86 39.06
C ASP A 585 -36.54 4.66 39.10
N VAL A 586 -37.12 4.91 40.29
CA VAL A 586 -38.54 4.70 40.57
C VAL A 586 -39.43 5.69 39.81
N GLU A 587 -38.96 6.92 39.58
CA GLU A 587 -39.71 7.94 38.82
C GLU A 587 -39.83 7.56 37.34
N ALA A 588 -38.73 7.06 36.74
CA ALA A 588 -38.73 6.54 35.39
C ALA A 588 -39.64 5.29 35.28
N TYR A 589 -39.65 4.42 36.29
CA TYR A 589 -40.55 3.28 36.35
C TYR A 589 -42.02 3.70 36.41
N ASP A 590 -42.37 4.63 37.29
CA ASP A 590 -43.76 5.10 37.45
C ASP A 590 -44.26 5.78 36.16
N ALA A 591 -43.44 6.65 35.55
CA ALA A 591 -43.78 7.30 34.28
C ALA A 591 -44.01 6.27 33.14
N VAL A 592 -43.21 5.21 33.10
CA VAL A 592 -43.34 4.15 32.10
C VAL A 592 -44.53 3.25 32.39
N ARG A 593 -44.77 2.91 33.65
CA ARG A 593 -45.93 2.12 34.08
C ARG A 593 -47.21 2.83 33.69
N ASP A 594 -47.33 4.11 34.00
CA ASP A 594 -48.53 4.90 33.72
C ASP A 594 -48.76 5.07 32.21
N MET A 595 -47.68 5.04 31.41
CA MET A 595 -47.74 5.06 29.95
C MET A 595 -48.14 3.72 29.32
N VAL A 596 -47.64 2.59 29.84
CA VAL A 596 -47.89 1.24 29.26
C VAL A 596 -49.17 0.61 29.80
N MET A 597 -49.48 0.90 31.06
CA MET A 597 -50.62 0.38 31.82
C MET A 597 -51.40 1.60 32.36
N PRO A 598 -52.08 2.38 31.49
CA PRO A 598 -52.88 3.49 31.96
C PRO A 598 -53.88 2.96 32.98
N GLY A 599 -53.93 3.60 34.15
CA GLY A 599 -54.84 3.20 35.22
C GLY A 599 -56.29 3.11 34.73
N PRO A 600 -57.16 2.37 35.44
CA PRO A 600 -58.57 2.28 35.08
C PRO A 600 -59.13 3.70 34.92
N PRO A 601 -59.94 3.95 33.88
CA PRO A 601 -60.52 5.28 33.67
C PRO A 601 -61.21 5.74 34.95
N PRO A 602 -61.10 7.03 35.33
CA PRO A 602 -61.71 7.53 36.55
C PRO A 602 -63.18 7.15 36.56
N ALA A 603 -63.64 6.55 37.66
CA ALA A 603 -65.02 6.12 37.81
C ALA A 603 -65.94 7.30 37.44
N PRO A 604 -66.98 7.07 36.60
CA PRO A 604 -67.90 8.13 36.23
C PRO A 604 -68.49 8.75 37.51
N PRO A 605 -68.68 10.08 37.56
CA PRO A 605 -69.23 10.73 38.74
C PRO A 605 -70.58 10.09 39.08
N PRO A 606 -70.89 9.89 40.38
CA PRO A 606 -72.13 9.24 40.80
C PRO A 606 -73.32 9.99 40.20
N ALA A 607 -74.17 9.25 39.49
CA ALA A 607 -75.40 9.80 38.93
C ALA A 607 -76.25 10.44 40.04
N PRO A 608 -76.82 11.64 39.82
CA PRO A 608 -77.64 12.28 40.83
C PRO A 608 -78.86 11.42 41.13
N ALA A 609 -79.02 11.07 42.40
CA ALA A 609 -80.17 10.34 42.91
C ALA A 609 -81.41 11.25 42.84
N GLY A 610 -82.33 10.96 41.92
CA GLY A 610 -83.65 11.58 41.91
C GLY A 610 -84.24 11.78 40.52
N ALA A 611 -84.82 10.73 39.94
CA ALA A 611 -85.98 10.85 39.07
C ALA A 611 -86.64 9.47 38.94
N SER A 612 -87.80 9.36 39.57
CA SER A 612 -88.65 8.19 39.60
C SER A 612 -89.30 7.92 38.24
N ALA A 613 -89.42 6.63 37.95
CA ALA A 613 -90.47 5.94 37.19
C ALA A 613 -91.37 6.77 36.26
N GLU A 614 -91.25 6.51 34.96
CA GLU A 614 -92.40 6.40 34.04
C GLU A 614 -92.03 5.47 32.87
N GLU A 615 -92.71 4.33 32.81
CA GLU A 615 -92.89 3.43 31.67
C GLU A 615 -94.41 3.14 31.62
N PRO A 616 -95.00 2.65 30.52
CA PRO A 616 -94.56 2.68 29.12
C PRO A 616 -95.71 3.12 28.17
N GLU A 617 -95.41 3.47 26.92
CA GLU A 617 -96.41 3.30 25.86
C GLU A 617 -95.83 2.91 24.50
N HIS A 618 -96.47 1.89 23.95
CA HIS A 618 -96.28 1.22 22.68
C HIS A 618 -96.65 2.06 21.46
N ARG A 619 -95.84 1.98 20.39
CA ARG A 619 -96.18 1.87 18.95
C ARG A 619 -94.99 2.42 18.15
N GLY A 620 -94.50 1.84 17.07
CA GLY A 620 -94.95 0.72 16.26
C GLY A 620 -94.15 0.77 14.96
N GLU A 621 -93.60 -0.39 14.59
CA GLU A 621 -93.35 -0.92 13.23
C GLU A 621 -93.22 0.03 12.01
N ARG A 622 -92.11 -0.14 11.27
CA ARG A 622 -92.07 -0.67 9.88
C ARG A 622 -90.62 -0.71 9.38
N GLY A 623 -90.06 -1.89 9.11
CA GLY A 623 -89.87 -2.43 7.75
C GLY A 623 -88.45 -2.07 7.24
N GLY A 624 -87.46 -2.96 7.16
CA GLY A 624 -87.43 -4.21 6.40
C GLY A 624 -86.72 -3.95 5.06
N PHE A 625 -85.58 -4.58 4.79
CA PHE A 625 -85.29 -5.24 3.50
C PHE A 625 -83.90 -5.92 3.49
N TRP A 626 -83.92 -7.21 3.15
CA TRP A 626 -82.80 -8.05 2.77
C TRP A 626 -82.52 -7.93 1.26
N ARG A 627 -81.24 -7.97 0.83
CA ARG A 627 -80.67 -8.98 -0.11
C ARG A 627 -79.49 -8.44 -0.96
N ARG A 628 -78.43 -9.27 -0.97
CA ARG A 628 -77.61 -9.82 -2.08
C ARG A 628 -77.12 -8.90 -3.21
N GLY A 629 -75.81 -9.04 -3.50
CA GLY A 629 -75.30 -8.94 -4.87
C GLY A 629 -73.77 -8.81 -5.00
N ARG A 630 -73.04 -9.94 -5.03
CA ARG A 630 -71.87 -10.12 -5.93
C ARG A 630 -72.42 -10.39 -7.35
N PRO A 631 -71.75 -10.03 -8.47
CA PRO A 631 -70.49 -10.64 -8.95
C PRO A 631 -69.47 -9.58 -9.49
N GLY A 632 -68.16 -9.86 -9.58
CA GLY A 632 -67.48 -10.56 -10.70
C GLY A 632 -66.81 -9.50 -11.59
N ALA A 633 -65.49 -9.31 -11.48
CA ALA A 633 -64.47 -9.83 -12.42
C ALA A 633 -64.56 -9.22 -13.83
N GLU A 634 -63.73 -8.21 -14.08
CA GLU A 634 -62.73 -8.12 -15.15
C GLU A 634 -61.61 -7.18 -14.72
#